data_AF-A0A0M9ZQ98-F1
#
_entry.id   AF-A0A0M9ZQ98-F1
#
_cell.length_a   1.000
_cell.length_b   1.000
_cell.length_c   1.000
_cell.angle_alpha   90.00
_cell.angle_beta   90.00
_cell.angle_gamma   90.00
#
_symmetry.space_group_name_H-M   'P 1'
#
loop_
_entity.id
_entity.type
_entity.pdbx_description
1 polymer ?
#
loop_
_entity_poly.entity_id
_entity_poly.type
_entity_poly.pdbx_seq_one_letter_code
_entity_poly.pdbx_strand_id
1 'polypeptide(L)'
;MRQLPDEVRDLALLELQNLVHGSDDCLPLTGRLTGFHKVYVDPAVSYRMVIQFRPAPPTSTHKREIYLVAAGAREDYAVYRTAQLRTNRTDFNRPADTDAAGEARVQAARSRSPHAIDPTASLQANAPAAASPAAPAASRKASIR
;
A
#
# COMPACT_ATOMS: atom_id res chain seq x y z
N MET A 1 5.27 -12.15 3.54
CA MET A 1 6.64 -12.43 4.03
C MET A 1 7.47 -13.32 3.12
N ARG A 2 6.88 -14.15 2.24
CA ARG A 2 7.62 -15.07 1.35
C ARG A 2 8.62 -14.42 0.38
N GLN A 3 8.53 -13.10 0.18
CA GLN A 3 9.42 -12.33 -0.70
C GLN A 3 10.61 -11.71 0.05
N LEU A 4 10.70 -11.86 1.37
CA LEU A 4 11.86 -11.44 2.13
C LEU A 4 12.99 -12.48 2.00
N PRO A 5 14.26 -12.05 2.05
CA PRO A 5 15.38 -12.96 2.30
C PRO A 5 15.12 -13.81 3.54
N ASP A 6 15.59 -15.06 3.53
CA ASP A 6 15.22 -16.02 4.56
C ASP A 6 15.70 -15.60 5.96
N GLU A 7 16.93 -15.11 6.09
CA GLU A 7 17.46 -14.59 7.37
C GLU A 7 16.60 -13.45 7.94
N VAL A 8 16.16 -12.53 7.09
CA VAL A 8 15.27 -11.41 7.48
C VAL A 8 13.89 -11.93 7.87
N ARG A 9 13.41 -12.98 7.21
CA ARG A 9 12.12 -13.60 7.53
C ARG A 9 12.15 -14.24 8.91
N ASP A 10 13.22 -14.94 9.25
CA ASP A 10 13.37 -15.61 10.54
C ASP A 10 13.44 -14.60 11.68
N LEU A 11 14.24 -13.54 11.51
CA LEU A 11 14.27 -12.42 12.44
C LEU A 11 12.90 -11.75 12.57
N ALA A 12 12.20 -11.51 11.46
CA ALA A 12 10.87 -10.93 11.50
C ALA A 12 9.86 -11.82 12.23
N LEU A 13 9.94 -13.15 12.12
CA LEU A 13 9.09 -14.08 12.87
C LEU A 13 9.41 -14.06 14.37
N LEU A 14 10.69 -13.99 14.73
CA LEU A 14 11.13 -13.83 16.11
C LEU A 14 10.59 -12.54 16.73
N GLU A 15 10.69 -11.41 16.02
CA GLU A 15 10.15 -10.13 16.50
C GLU A 15 8.63 -10.17 16.65
N LEU A 16 7.90 -10.78 15.73
CA LEU A 16 6.45 -10.95 15.86
C LEU A 16 6.08 -11.79 17.09
N GLN A 17 6.85 -12.84 17.39
CA GLN A 17 6.66 -13.63 18.59
C GLN A 17 6.87 -12.78 19.85
N ASN A 18 7.97 -12.02 19.93
CA ASN A 18 8.25 -11.15 21.07
C ASN A 18 7.13 -10.14 21.30
N LEU A 19 6.63 -9.51 20.23
CA LEU A 19 5.56 -8.52 20.31
C LEU A 19 4.22 -9.13 20.77
N VAL A 20 3.88 -10.37 20.37
CA VAL A 20 2.67 -11.06 20.86
C VAL A 20 2.78 -11.35 22.37
N HIS A 21 3.98 -11.60 22.88
CA HIS A 21 4.24 -11.81 24.31
C HIS A 21 4.36 -10.53 25.13
N GLY A 22 4.21 -9.35 24.50
CA GLY A 22 4.17 -8.08 25.20
C GLY A 22 5.46 -7.26 25.14
N SER A 23 6.42 -7.62 24.28
CA SER A 23 7.47 -6.65 23.93
C SER A 23 6.88 -5.39 23.30
N ASP A 24 7.52 -4.26 23.56
CA ASP A 24 7.21 -2.95 22.99
C ASP A 24 8.29 -2.48 21.99
N ASP A 25 9.03 -3.42 21.38
CA ASP A 25 10.03 -3.17 20.33
C ASP A 25 9.41 -2.76 18.98
N CYS A 26 8.50 -1.79 19.04
CA CYS A 26 7.83 -1.21 17.89
C CYS A 26 7.63 0.28 18.11
N LEU A 27 7.55 1.03 17.03
CA LEU A 27 7.40 2.48 17.08
C LEU A 27 6.11 2.89 16.36
N PRO A 28 5.25 3.71 16.98
CA PRO A 28 4.02 4.15 16.34
C PRO A 28 4.32 4.97 15.09
N LEU A 29 3.50 4.78 14.05
CA LEU A 29 3.52 5.56 12.83
C LEU A 29 2.50 6.69 12.91
N THR A 30 2.75 7.76 12.17
CA THR A 30 1.93 8.96 12.11
C THR A 30 1.41 9.24 10.70
N GLY A 31 0.51 10.21 10.56
CA GLY A 31 -0.05 10.62 9.28
C GLY A 31 -0.97 9.55 8.68
N ARG A 32 -0.73 9.17 7.41
CA ARG A 32 -1.58 8.21 6.67
C ARG A 32 -1.55 6.79 7.25
N LEU A 33 -0.54 6.46 8.06
CA LEU A 33 -0.40 5.18 8.75
C LEU A 33 -0.57 5.35 10.27
N THR A 34 -1.36 6.33 10.71
CA THR A 34 -1.74 6.44 12.13
C THR A 34 -2.46 5.17 12.58
N GLY A 35 -2.14 4.67 13.77
CA GLY A 35 -2.66 3.40 14.30
C GLY A 35 -1.88 2.15 13.87
N PHE A 36 -0.87 2.31 13.01
CA PHE A 36 0.09 1.26 12.68
C PHE A 36 1.42 1.50 13.40
N HIS A 37 2.24 0.46 13.49
CA HIS A 37 3.55 0.50 14.13
C HIS A 37 4.60 -0.02 13.16
N LYS A 38 5.80 0.56 13.21
CA LYS A 38 6.99 0.05 12.50
C LYS A 38 7.82 -0.81 13.44
N VAL A 39 8.40 -1.87 12.88
CA VAL A 39 9.31 -2.79 13.56
C VAL A 39 10.55 -2.94 12.69
N TYR A 40 11.73 -2.90 13.29
CA TYR A 40 12.99 -3.21 12.60
C TYR A 40 13.21 -4.71 12.64
N VAL A 41 13.63 -5.32 11.54
CA VAL A 41 13.72 -6.79 11.43
C VAL A 41 15.11 -7.28 11.04
N ASP A 42 16.08 -6.38 11.06
CA ASP A 42 17.47 -6.68 10.81
C ASP A 42 18.37 -5.70 11.58
N PRO A 43 19.57 -6.14 12.04
CA PRO A 43 20.50 -5.27 12.73
C PRO A 43 20.97 -4.08 11.87
N ALA A 44 21.03 -4.26 10.55
CA ALA A 44 21.43 -3.22 9.60
C ALA A 44 20.31 -2.19 9.33
N VAL A 45 19.11 -2.37 9.88
CA VAL A 45 17.97 -1.44 9.75
C VAL A 45 17.57 -1.21 8.28
N SER A 46 17.87 -2.18 7.42
CA SER A 46 17.60 -2.18 5.99
C SER A 46 16.21 -2.72 5.67
N TYR A 47 15.60 -3.46 6.59
CA TYR A 47 14.28 -4.04 6.46
C TYR A 47 13.37 -3.63 7.61
N ARG A 48 12.08 -3.50 7.32
CA ARG A 48 11.07 -3.09 8.29
C ARG A 48 9.77 -3.84 8.07
N MET A 49 9.00 -3.98 9.14
CA MET A 49 7.60 -4.35 9.09
C MET A 49 6.70 -3.18 9.47
N VAL A 50 5.49 -3.19 8.93
CA VAL A 50 4.37 -2.36 9.36
C VAL A 50 3.28 -3.29 9.87
N ILE A 51 2.88 -3.09 11.12
CA ILE A 51 1.92 -3.93 11.82
C ILE A 51 0.77 -3.11 12.40
N GLN A 52 -0.35 -3.76 12.68
CA GLN A 52 -1.46 -3.21 13.48
C GLN A 52 -1.73 -4.14 14.66
N PHE A 53 -1.84 -3.59 15.86
CA PHE A 53 -2.36 -4.33 17.01
C PHE A 53 -3.88 -4.34 16.98
N ARG A 54 -4.47 -5.48 17.30
CA ARG A 54 -5.91 -5.64 17.49
C ARG A 54 -6.20 -6.39 18.80
N PRO A 55 -7.33 -6.10 19.48
CA PRO A 55 -7.78 -6.96 20.56
C PRO A 55 -7.92 -8.39 20.06
N ALA A 56 -7.38 -9.34 20.82
CA ALA A 56 -7.58 -10.73 20.49
C ALA A 56 -9.03 -11.14 20.82
N PRO A 57 -9.61 -12.10 20.09
CA PRO A 57 -10.88 -12.71 20.45
C PRO A 57 -10.85 -13.26 21.89
N PRO A 58 -11.99 -13.32 22.59
CA PRO A 58 -12.05 -13.80 23.97
C PRO A 58 -11.56 -15.24 24.16
N THR A 59 -11.50 -16.04 23.10
CA THR A 59 -11.03 -17.42 23.08
C THR A 59 -9.51 -17.54 22.94
N SER A 60 -8.80 -16.44 22.71
CA SER A 60 -7.35 -16.43 22.52
C SER A 60 -6.61 -16.50 23.86
N THR A 61 -5.48 -17.19 23.88
CA THR A 61 -4.54 -17.18 25.01
C THR A 61 -3.72 -15.89 25.08
N HIS A 62 -3.73 -15.08 24.02
CA HIS A 62 -3.00 -13.81 23.93
C HIS A 62 -3.91 -12.62 24.17
N LYS A 63 -3.37 -11.54 24.75
CA LYS A 63 -4.13 -10.30 25.00
C LYS A 63 -4.41 -9.50 23.72
N ARG A 64 -3.55 -9.64 22.70
CA ARG A 64 -3.61 -8.90 21.43
C ARG A 64 -3.19 -9.78 20.26
N GLU A 65 -3.75 -9.50 19.10
CA GLU A 65 -3.32 -10.04 17.82
C GLU A 65 -2.48 -9.01 17.06
N ILE A 66 -1.55 -9.51 16.24
CA ILE A 66 -0.73 -8.67 15.36
C ILE A 66 -1.12 -8.95 13.92
N TYR A 67 -1.65 -7.92 13.27
CA TYR A 67 -1.90 -7.97 11.84
C TYR A 67 -0.69 -7.41 11.08
N LEU A 68 0.04 -8.28 10.38
CA LEU A 68 1.15 -7.85 9.53
C LEU A 68 0.63 -7.26 8.22
N VAL A 69 0.81 -5.94 8.05
CA VAL A 69 0.35 -5.22 6.86
C VAL A 69 1.35 -5.32 5.72
N ALA A 70 2.62 -5.04 6.01
CA ALA A 70 3.70 -5.06 5.03
C ALA A 70 5.04 -5.39 5.70
N ALA A 71 5.93 -6.00 4.93
CA ALA A 71 7.31 -6.24 5.31
C ALA A 71 8.17 -6.09 4.07
N GLY A 72 9.30 -5.40 4.17
CA GLY A 72 10.17 -5.16 3.03
C GLY A 72 11.32 -4.22 3.35
N ALA A 73 12.11 -3.93 2.32
CA ALA A 73 13.23 -3.01 2.42
C ALA A 73 12.75 -1.60 2.80
N ARG A 74 13.61 -0.89 3.53
CA ARG A 74 13.50 0.53 3.83
C ARG A 74 13.66 1.37 2.57
N GLU A 75 14.48 0.92 1.63
CA GLU A 75 14.83 1.62 0.40
C GLU A 75 13.59 2.17 -0.30
N ASP A 76 13.71 3.40 -0.79
CA ASP A 76 12.63 4.16 -1.41
C ASP A 76 11.31 4.22 -0.62
N TYR A 77 11.33 3.98 0.70
CA TYR A 77 10.11 3.86 1.50
C TYR A 77 9.16 2.76 0.98
N ALA A 78 9.68 1.74 0.30
CA ALA A 78 8.90 0.72 -0.37
C ALA A 78 7.92 0.01 0.57
N VAL A 79 8.35 -0.32 1.79
CA VAL A 79 7.52 -0.92 2.84
C VAL A 79 6.32 -0.04 3.20
N TYR A 80 6.51 1.28 3.34
CA TYR A 80 5.44 2.18 3.75
C TYR A 80 4.48 2.48 2.61
N ARG A 81 4.97 2.62 1.37
CA ARG A 81 4.10 2.72 0.19
C ARG A 81 3.23 1.49 0.04
N THR A 82 3.82 0.31 0.20
CA THR A 82 3.09 -0.97 0.18
C THR A 82 2.05 -1.03 1.29
N ALA A 83 2.40 -0.59 2.51
CA ALA A 83 1.46 -0.53 3.61
C ALA A 83 0.28 0.40 3.27
N GLN A 84 0.54 1.62 2.81
CA GLN A 84 -0.50 2.58 2.43
C GLN A 84 -1.43 2.04 1.34
N LEU A 85 -0.87 1.40 0.31
CA LEU A 85 -1.65 0.78 -0.76
C LEU A 85 -2.59 -0.30 -0.22
N ARG A 86 -2.11 -1.14 0.71
CA ARG A 86 -2.92 -2.18 1.34
C ARG A 86 -3.96 -1.60 2.28
N THR A 87 -3.61 -0.61 3.09
CA THR A 87 -4.52 -0.02 4.08
C THR A 87 -5.63 0.80 3.45
N ASN A 88 -5.34 1.48 2.35
CA ASN A 88 -6.34 2.23 1.58
C ASN A 88 -7.34 1.31 0.86
N ARG A 89 -6.95 0.07 0.55
CA ARG A 89 -7.81 -0.90 -0.14
C ARG A 89 -8.74 -1.66 0.80
N THR A 90 -8.32 -1.85 2.05
CA THR A 90 -8.97 -2.82 2.94
C THR A 90 -9.61 -2.13 4.15
N ASP A 91 -9.86 -0.82 4.09
CA ASP A 91 -10.51 -0.05 5.16
C ASP A 91 -9.87 -0.26 6.55
N PHE A 92 -8.57 -0.55 6.62
CA PHE A 92 -7.89 -0.80 7.91
C PHE A 92 -7.91 0.42 8.85
N ASN A 93 -8.25 1.58 8.30
CA ASN A 93 -8.34 2.88 8.98
C ASN A 93 -9.79 3.30 9.27
N ARG A 94 -10.77 2.43 9.01
CA ARG A 94 -12.17 2.63 9.38
C ARG A 94 -12.27 2.44 10.91
N PRO A 95 -12.56 3.49 11.70
CA PRO A 95 -12.70 3.35 13.15
C PRO A 95 -13.83 2.37 13.48
N ALA A 96 -13.65 1.60 14.56
CA ALA A 96 -14.60 0.57 14.98
C ALA A 96 -16.04 1.11 15.22
N ASP A 97 -16.18 2.42 15.44
CA ASP A 97 -17.47 3.11 15.64
C ASP A 97 -18.11 3.65 14.35
N THR A 98 -17.62 3.27 13.17
CA THR A 98 -18.29 3.67 11.93
C THR A 98 -19.59 2.86 11.78
N ASP A 99 -20.73 3.46 12.14
CA ASP A 99 -22.07 2.89 12.00
C ASP A 99 -22.27 2.33 10.57
N ALA A 100 -22.22 1.01 10.45
CA ALA A 100 -22.36 0.30 9.19
C ALA A 100 -23.70 0.61 8.50
N ALA A 101 -24.78 0.80 9.28
CA ALA A 101 -26.08 1.21 8.77
C ALA A 101 -26.12 2.71 8.42
N GLY A 102 -25.20 3.51 8.96
CA GLY A 102 -24.94 4.90 8.58
C GLY A 102 -24.20 5.01 7.25
N GLU A 103 -23.18 4.20 7.00
CA GLU A 103 -22.42 4.25 5.74
C GLU A 103 -23.15 3.55 4.57
N ALA A 104 -23.91 2.47 4.83
CA ALA A 104 -24.84 1.89 3.85
C ALA A 104 -25.85 2.92 3.31
N ARG A 105 -26.25 3.91 4.14
CA ARG A 105 -27.07 5.04 3.69
C ARG A 105 -26.31 5.98 2.75
N VAL A 106 -25.02 6.23 2.98
CA VAL A 106 -24.17 7.02 2.08
C VAL A 106 -23.97 6.30 0.74
N GLN A 107 -23.74 4.99 0.75
CA GLN A 107 -23.61 4.19 -0.45
C GLN A 107 -24.94 4.13 -1.23
N ALA A 108 -26.08 4.00 -0.54
CA ALA A 108 -27.40 4.07 -1.14
C ALA A 108 -27.72 5.47 -1.71
N ALA A 109 -27.25 6.55 -1.08
CA ALA A 109 -27.42 7.90 -1.61
C ALA A 109 -26.57 8.13 -2.87
N ARG A 110 -25.33 7.60 -2.90
CA ARG A 110 -24.45 7.67 -4.08
C ARG A 110 -25.00 6.89 -5.27
N SER A 111 -25.51 5.68 -5.06
CA SER A 111 -26.09 4.87 -6.13
C SER A 111 -27.41 5.44 -6.68
N ARG A 112 -28.13 6.24 -5.89
CA ARG A 112 -29.36 6.93 -6.30
C ARG A 112 -29.10 8.33 -6.87
N SER A 113 -27.86 8.80 -6.89
CA SER A 113 -27.53 10.11 -7.45
C SER A 113 -27.51 10.06 -8.98
N PRO A 114 -28.35 10.84 -9.68
CA PRO A 114 -28.31 10.97 -11.14
C PRO A 114 -27.08 11.77 -11.64
N HIS A 115 -26.14 12.10 -10.75
CA HIS A 115 -24.87 12.78 -11.06
C HIS A 115 -23.64 11.89 -10.79
N ALA A 116 -23.81 10.57 -10.71
CA ALA A 116 -22.68 9.64 -10.82
C ALA A 116 -22.13 9.70 -12.25
N ILE A 117 -21.23 10.66 -12.48
CA ILE A 117 -20.46 10.81 -13.71
C ILE A 117 -19.74 9.49 -13.95
N ASP A 118 -20.17 8.81 -15.00
CA ASP A 118 -19.55 7.65 -15.60
C ASP A 118 -18.13 8.03 -16.06
N PRO A 119 -17.04 7.48 -15.48
CA PRO A 119 -15.69 7.75 -15.98
C PRO A 119 -15.38 6.96 -17.26
N THR A 120 -16.35 6.23 -17.84
CA THR A 120 -16.17 5.41 -19.05
C THR A 120 -16.86 5.94 -20.31
N ALA A 121 -17.13 7.25 -20.37
CA ALA A 121 -17.58 7.93 -21.60
C ALA A 121 -16.62 9.06 -22.04
N SER A 122 -15.35 8.73 -22.25
CA SER A 122 -14.46 9.53 -23.10
C SER A 122 -13.54 8.62 -23.93
N LEU A 123 -14.12 7.57 -24.52
CA LEU A 123 -13.57 7.01 -25.75
C LEU A 123 -13.94 7.93 -26.91
N GLN A 124 -12.93 8.27 -27.70
CA GLN A 124 -13.05 8.52 -29.15
C GLN A 124 -13.98 9.64 -29.62
N ALA A 125 -13.46 10.86 -29.71
CA ALA A 125 -13.87 11.82 -30.73
C ALA A 125 -12.75 12.84 -31.01
N ASN A 126 -11.71 12.40 -31.73
CA ASN A 126 -11.05 13.14 -32.82
C ASN A 126 -9.69 12.48 -33.14
N ALA A 127 -9.70 11.56 -34.08
CA ALA A 127 -8.53 11.30 -34.90
C ALA A 127 -8.60 12.21 -36.13
N PRO A 128 -7.74 13.23 -36.29
CA PRO A 128 -7.52 13.80 -37.61
C PRO A 128 -6.62 12.85 -38.39
N ALA A 129 -7.17 12.26 -39.45
CA ALA A 129 -6.41 11.63 -40.50
C ALA A 129 -5.75 12.72 -41.38
N ALA A 130 -4.42 12.73 -41.47
CA ALA A 130 -3.64 13.31 -42.56
C ALA A 130 -2.21 12.76 -42.47
N ALA A 131 -1.89 11.74 -43.26
CA ALA A 131 -1.16 11.85 -44.53
C ALA A 131 0.37 11.95 -44.34
N SER A 132 1.04 10.80 -44.52
CA SER A 132 2.50 10.73 -44.72
C SER A 132 2.92 11.50 -45.96
N PRO A 133 4.07 12.20 -45.92
CA PRO A 133 4.93 12.34 -47.08
C PRO A 133 6.18 11.48 -46.90
N ALA A 134 6.44 10.69 -47.94
CA ALA A 134 7.61 9.85 -48.09
C ALA A 134 8.93 10.63 -48.00
N ALA A 135 9.94 9.98 -47.43
CA ALA A 135 11.34 10.34 -47.65
C ALA A 135 11.75 9.98 -49.09
N PRO A 136 12.63 10.79 -49.69
CA PRO A 136 13.67 10.24 -50.53
C PRO A 136 15.05 10.52 -49.94
N ALA A 137 15.92 9.55 -50.17
CA ALA A 137 17.26 9.44 -49.64
C ALA A 137 18.28 10.34 -50.36
N ALA A 138 19.37 10.55 -49.61
CA ALA A 138 20.77 10.41 -50.03
C ALA A 138 21.61 11.67 -50.33
N SER A 139 22.81 11.58 -49.74
CA SER A 139 24.14 11.84 -50.32
C SER A 139 24.82 13.20 -50.09
N ARG A 140 25.79 13.12 -49.15
CA ARG A 140 27.25 13.22 -49.36
C ARG A 140 27.98 14.53 -49.04
N LYS A 141 29.05 14.32 -48.24
CA LYS A 141 30.34 15.04 -48.12
C LYS A 141 30.30 16.40 -47.40
N ALA A 142 31.31 16.87 -46.69
CA ALA A 142 32.53 16.34 -46.07
C ALA A 142 33.16 17.55 -45.33
N SER A 143 33.80 17.29 -44.19
CA SER A 143 35.01 17.94 -43.63
C SER A 143 35.29 19.46 -43.74
N ILE A 144 35.76 19.99 -42.58
CA ILE A 144 36.75 21.08 -42.40
C ILE A 144 36.17 22.51 -42.60
N ARG A 145 36.22 23.42 -41.63
CA ARG A 145 37.41 23.92 -40.91
C ARG A 145 37.04 24.60 -39.59
#